data_AF-A0A9P5D329-F1
#
_entry.id   AF-A0A9P5D329-F1
#
_cell.length_a   1.000
_cell.length_b   1.000
_cell.length_c   1.000
_cell.angle_alpha   90.00
_cell.angle_beta   90.00
_cell.angle_gamma   90.00
#
_symmetry.space_group_name_H-M   'P 1'
#
loop_
_entity.id
_entity.type
_entity.pdbx_description
1 polymer ?
#
loop_
_entity_poly.entity_id
_entity_poly.type
_entity_poly.pdbx_seq_one_letter_code
_entity_poly.pdbx_strand_id
1 'polypeptide(L)'
;MTSHQDVIAWLVPTARGTSSDKATQMPENMSRTIDISSSSTSPYLTSHISNLSTATICRPERALQLTFDQPLKRRGRIVLGTDARTCDLSLPRVAGVDGQHCTISFDSQSRLVLQDTSTRGTQVWYGSESSGDKTNHIWVLSGSTQRVTIDIQGLRFHIVVNEYPGKDPVAYQAKVDEFSLQPPWADLITPDWDRASVDPVLPLFTSQPLFRHIFVKGVVHDEGRGELYLWNMARPWEPMVKA
;
A
#
# COMPACT_ATOMS: atom_id res chain seq x y z
N MET A 1 -15.16 17.67 5.91
CA MET A 1 -15.44 16.56 6.85
C MET A 1 -15.18 15.30 6.07
N THR A 2 -14.07 14.60 6.33
CA THR A 2 -13.76 13.34 5.63
C THR A 2 -14.81 12.32 6.02
N SER A 3 -15.51 11.75 5.02
CA SER A 3 -16.48 10.71 5.29
C SER A 3 -15.72 9.50 5.83
N HIS A 4 -16.14 8.95 6.97
CA HIS A 4 -15.53 7.72 7.51
C HIS A 4 -15.59 6.53 6.53
N GLN A 5 -16.38 6.67 5.46
CA GLN A 5 -16.50 5.73 4.34
C GLN A 5 -15.30 5.73 3.40
N ASP A 6 -14.44 6.75 3.44
CA ASP A 6 -13.30 6.89 2.54
C ASP A 6 -11.99 6.46 3.19
N VAL A 7 -12.04 6.04 4.46
CA VAL A 7 -10.86 5.61 5.20
C VAL A 7 -10.57 4.14 4.94
N ILE A 8 -9.34 3.85 4.52
CA ILE A 8 -8.82 2.50 4.29
C ILE A 8 -8.34 1.91 5.61
N ALA A 9 -7.42 2.61 6.27
CA ALA A 9 -6.78 2.15 7.50
C ALA A 9 -6.09 3.32 8.23
N TRP A 10 -5.66 3.07 9.46
CA TRP A 10 -4.84 3.97 10.24
C TRP A 10 -3.53 3.28 10.63
N LEU A 11 -2.41 3.98 10.46
CA LEU A 11 -1.10 3.58 10.96
C LEU A 11 -0.84 4.33 12.26
N VAL A 12 -0.82 3.59 13.37
CA VAL A 12 -0.68 4.13 14.72
C VAL A 12 0.72 3.78 15.24
N PRO A 13 1.57 4.75 15.60
CA PRO A 13 2.87 4.46 16.21
C PRO A 13 2.73 3.59 17.47
N THR A 14 3.70 2.73 17.75
CA THR A 14 3.67 1.88 18.96
C THR A 14 3.71 2.68 20.26
N ALA A 15 4.50 3.76 20.29
CA ALA A 15 4.70 4.60 21.46
C ALA A 15 5.18 6.00 21.08
N ARG A 16 4.96 6.99 21.96
CA ARG A 16 5.52 8.34 21.80
C ARG A 16 7.05 8.35 21.78
N GLY A 17 7.62 9.30 21.06
CA GLY A 17 9.07 9.51 20.96
C GLY A 17 9.82 8.47 20.13
N THR A 18 9.14 7.45 19.63
CA THR A 18 9.70 6.44 18.71
C THR A 18 9.96 7.05 17.33
N SER A 19 10.77 6.37 16.50
CA SER A 19 10.94 6.76 15.10
C SER A 19 9.62 6.75 14.33
N SER A 20 8.71 5.82 14.64
CA SER A 20 7.35 5.82 14.10
C SER A 20 6.53 7.05 14.52
N ASP A 21 6.67 7.54 15.75
CA ASP A 21 6.00 8.76 16.21
C ASP A 21 6.53 10.00 15.47
N LYS A 22 7.84 10.06 15.23
CA LYS A 22 8.45 11.12 14.40
C LYS A 22 7.85 11.17 13.00
N ALA A 23 7.51 10.03 12.40
CA ALA A 23 6.86 9.99 11.09
C ALA A 23 5.53 10.76 11.08
N THR A 24 4.77 10.74 12.17
CA THR A 24 3.50 11.49 12.28
C THR A 24 3.70 13.01 12.35
N GLN A 25 4.89 13.44 12.75
CA GLN A 25 5.27 14.85 12.91
C GLN A 25 5.97 15.43 11.67
N MET A 26 6.24 14.60 10.66
CA MET A 26 6.91 15.03 9.45
C MET A 26 5.99 15.92 8.61
N PRO A 27 6.48 17.05 8.08
CA PRO A 27 5.66 17.98 7.30
C PRO A 27 5.04 17.32 6.06
N GLU A 28 5.73 16.35 5.46
CA GLU A 28 5.25 15.63 4.29
C GLU A 28 4.04 14.72 4.58
N ASN A 29 3.85 14.36 5.85
CA ASN A 29 2.76 13.51 6.30
C ASN A 29 1.61 14.30 6.96
N MET A 30 1.75 15.62 7.16
CA MET A 30 0.75 16.42 7.90
C MET A 30 -0.66 16.34 7.32
N SER A 31 -0.80 16.20 6.00
CA SER A 31 -2.10 16.05 5.33
C SER A 31 -2.77 14.70 5.61
N ARG A 32 -2.03 13.73 6.14
CA ARG A 32 -2.48 12.39 6.52
C ARG A 32 -2.57 12.22 8.03
N THR A 33 -1.96 13.11 8.80
CA THR A 33 -1.91 13.00 10.25
C THR A 33 -3.24 13.43 10.88
N ILE A 34 -3.78 12.57 11.75
CA ILE A 34 -4.96 12.86 12.56
C ILE A 34 -4.61 12.80 14.05
N ASP A 35 -5.25 13.64 14.86
CA ASP A 35 -5.13 13.61 16.31
C ASP A 35 -6.12 12.58 16.90
N ILE A 36 -5.58 11.49 17.44
CA ILE A 36 -6.34 10.39 18.06
C ILE A 36 -7.11 10.88 19.29
N SER A 37 -6.57 11.86 20.02
CA SER A 37 -7.16 12.41 21.25
C SER A 37 -8.35 13.34 20.99
N SER A 38 -8.58 13.74 19.74
CA SER A 38 -9.65 14.66 19.37
C SER A 38 -10.98 13.94 19.22
N SER A 39 -12.07 14.58 19.65
CA SER A 39 -13.45 14.09 19.53
C SER A 39 -13.95 13.91 18.09
N SER A 40 -13.18 14.39 17.10
CA SER A 40 -13.41 14.19 15.67
C SER A 40 -12.90 12.85 15.14
N THR A 41 -12.16 12.09 15.94
CA THR A 41 -11.60 10.80 15.53
C THR A 41 -12.66 9.70 15.55
N SER A 42 -12.57 8.77 14.60
CA SER A 42 -13.50 7.66 14.44
C SER A 42 -13.66 6.89 15.78
N PRO A 43 -14.89 6.69 16.28
CA PRO A 43 -15.12 5.92 17.51
C PRO A 43 -14.60 4.48 17.40
N TYR A 44 -14.51 3.94 16.17
CA TYR A 44 -13.88 2.65 15.88
C TYR A 44 -12.36 2.67 16.13
N LEU A 45 -11.67 3.73 15.71
CA LEU A 45 -10.23 3.85 15.96
C LEU A 45 -9.96 3.98 17.46
N THR A 46 -10.75 4.79 18.17
CA THR A 46 -10.60 5.01 19.61
C THR A 46 -10.83 3.73 20.43
N SER A 47 -11.79 2.89 20.05
CA SER A 47 -12.01 1.59 20.71
C SER A 47 -10.86 0.61 20.45
N HIS A 48 -10.34 0.55 19.22
CA HIS A 48 -9.18 -0.29 18.90
C HIS A 48 -7.92 0.19 19.62
N ILE A 49 -7.63 1.50 19.63
CA ILE A 49 -6.46 2.06 20.34
C ILE A 49 -6.56 1.87 21.85
N SER A 50 -7.79 1.91 22.39
CA SER A 50 -8.06 1.59 23.79
C SER A 50 -7.51 0.21 24.18
N ASN A 51 -7.61 -0.76 23.26
CA ASN A 51 -7.11 -2.12 23.40
C ASN A 51 -5.61 -2.27 23.02
N LEU A 52 -5.04 -1.32 22.27
CA LEU A 52 -3.65 -1.39 21.80
C LEU A 52 -2.62 -0.95 22.86
N SER A 53 -2.99 -0.14 23.85
CA SER A 53 -2.01 0.42 24.80
C SER A 53 -2.13 -0.20 26.19
N THR A 54 -1.16 -1.04 26.54
CA THR A 54 -0.99 -1.61 27.89
C THR A 54 -0.41 -0.60 28.90
N ALA A 55 0.13 0.54 28.44
CA ALA A 55 0.69 1.58 29.30
C ALA A 55 0.16 2.96 28.90
N THR A 56 -0.67 3.55 29.76
CA THR A 56 -1.38 4.83 29.58
C THR A 56 -0.44 6.03 29.37
N ILE A 57 0.83 5.91 29.76
CA ILE A 57 1.81 7.01 29.78
C ILE A 57 2.48 7.23 28.41
N CYS A 58 2.58 6.20 27.55
CA CYS A 58 3.29 6.28 26.27
C CYS A 58 2.35 6.26 25.06
N ARG A 59 1.07 6.57 25.25
CA ARG A 59 0.05 6.48 24.20
C ARG A 59 0.33 7.47 23.06
N PRO A 60 0.38 7.03 21.79
CA PRO A 60 0.50 7.95 20.67
C PRO A 60 -0.71 8.89 20.62
N GLU A 61 -0.46 10.17 20.37
CA GLU A 61 -1.53 11.18 20.17
C GLU A 61 -1.97 11.27 18.72
N ARG A 62 -1.15 10.77 17.80
CA ARG A 62 -1.35 10.94 16.36
C ARG A 62 -1.28 9.62 15.62
N ALA A 63 -2.05 9.53 14.54
CA ALA A 63 -2.02 8.43 13.60
C ALA A 63 -1.93 8.97 12.17
N LEU A 64 -1.37 8.17 11.27
CA LEU A 64 -1.44 8.43 9.83
C LEU A 64 -2.67 7.75 9.28
N GLN A 65 -3.58 8.53 8.71
CA GLN A 65 -4.79 8.06 8.07
C GLN A 65 -4.51 7.76 6.59
N LEU A 66 -4.95 6.58 6.16
CA LEU A 66 -4.96 6.18 4.76
C LEU A 66 -6.39 6.30 4.25
N THR A 67 -6.60 7.06 3.18
CA THR A 67 -7.92 7.26 2.57
C THR A 67 -7.89 7.04 1.07
N PHE A 68 -9.05 6.75 0.49
CA PHE A 68 -9.25 6.56 -0.95
C PHE A 68 -9.27 7.90 -1.72
N ASP A 69 -9.64 8.99 -1.07
CA ASP A 69 -9.82 10.33 -1.67
C ASP A 69 -8.53 11.16 -1.73
N GLN A 70 -7.45 10.67 -1.13
CA GLN A 70 -6.22 11.42 -1.02
C GLN A 70 -5.31 11.22 -2.23
N PRO A 71 -4.75 12.30 -2.81
CA PRO A 71 -3.86 12.18 -3.97
C PRO A 71 -2.65 11.28 -3.66
N LEU A 72 -2.45 10.25 -4.49
CA LEU A 72 -1.36 9.30 -4.40
C LEU A 72 -0.42 9.41 -5.60
N LYS A 73 0.88 9.57 -5.34
CA LYS A 73 1.99 9.65 -6.31
C LYS A 73 2.05 8.47 -7.24
N ARG A 74 1.51 7.34 -6.83
CA ARG A 74 1.44 6.15 -7.67
C ARG A 74 0.04 5.56 -7.64
N ARG A 75 -0.36 5.04 -8.80
CA ARG A 75 -1.67 4.42 -9.05
C ARG A 75 -1.97 3.32 -8.03
N GLY A 76 -3.10 3.43 -7.34
CA GLY A 76 -3.68 2.37 -6.52
C GLY A 76 -2.78 1.77 -5.43
N ARG A 77 -1.71 2.47 -5.04
CA ARG A 77 -0.75 1.97 -4.06
C ARG A 77 -0.14 3.10 -3.26
N ILE A 78 -0.03 2.88 -1.96
CA ILE A 78 0.50 3.84 -1.00
C ILE A 78 1.93 3.41 -0.70
N VAL A 79 2.91 4.19 -1.17
CA VAL A 79 4.33 3.85 -0.99
C VAL A 79 4.87 4.50 0.28
N LEU A 80 5.52 3.69 1.12
CA LEU A 80 6.20 4.10 2.34
C LEU A 80 7.72 4.02 2.13
N GLY A 81 8.44 5.06 2.55
CA GLY A 81 9.90 5.06 2.49
C GLY A 81 10.49 6.42 2.84
N THR A 82 11.81 6.54 2.78
CA THR A 82 12.52 7.77 3.19
C THR A 82 12.54 8.86 2.12
N ASP A 83 12.16 8.56 0.87
CA ASP A 83 12.14 9.53 -0.22
C ASP A 83 10.75 10.18 -0.36
N ALA A 84 10.62 11.40 0.18
CA ALA A 84 9.42 12.21 0.08
C ALA A 84 9.03 12.59 -1.36
N ARG A 85 9.90 12.46 -2.37
CA ARG A 85 9.54 12.75 -3.77
C ARG A 85 8.77 11.61 -4.39
N THR A 86 9.12 10.37 -4.07
CA THR A 86 8.50 9.18 -4.66
C THR A 86 7.45 8.53 -3.77
N CYS A 87 7.51 8.73 -2.45
CA CYS A 87 6.66 8.07 -1.48
C CYS A 87 5.47 8.93 -1.08
N ASP A 88 4.33 8.28 -0.86
CA ASP A 88 3.10 8.90 -0.36
C ASP A 88 3.16 9.16 1.14
N LEU A 89 3.91 8.31 1.84
CA LEU A 89 4.23 8.42 3.25
C LEU A 89 5.75 8.46 3.43
N SER A 90 6.22 9.60 3.95
CA SER A 90 7.63 9.80 4.25
C SER A 90 7.96 9.20 5.61
N LEU A 91 8.94 8.31 5.64
CA LEU A 91 9.46 7.73 6.87
C LEU A 91 10.75 8.44 7.28
N PRO A 92 11.04 8.59 8.59
CA PRO A 92 12.29 9.15 9.03
C PRO A 92 13.46 8.30 8.56
N ARG A 93 14.57 8.97 8.23
CA ARG A 93 15.81 8.32 7.80
C ARG A 93 16.43 7.56 8.95
N VAL A 94 16.19 6.26 8.99
CA VAL A 94 16.78 5.31 9.94
C VAL A 94 17.59 4.29 9.15
N ALA A 95 18.67 3.79 9.75
CA ALA A 95 19.55 2.81 9.10
C ALA A 95 18.76 1.58 8.66
N GLY A 96 18.75 1.33 7.35
CA GLY A 96 18.07 0.20 6.75
C GLY A 96 16.71 0.47 6.12
N VAL A 97 16.17 1.68 6.25
CA VAL A 97 14.94 2.06 5.56
C VAL A 97 15.28 2.66 4.20
N ASP A 98 14.96 1.92 3.14
CA ASP A 98 15.13 2.39 1.76
C ASP A 98 14.27 3.61 1.40
N GLY A 99 14.64 4.26 0.28
CA GLY A 99 13.90 5.37 -0.31
C GLY A 99 12.45 5.01 -0.59
N GLN A 100 12.22 3.81 -1.13
CA GLN A 100 10.93 3.15 -1.27
C GLN A 100 11.05 1.77 -0.62
N HIS A 101 10.45 1.60 0.57
CA HIS A 101 10.67 0.40 1.38
C HIS A 101 9.57 -0.62 1.19
N CYS A 102 8.32 -0.20 1.37
CA CYS A 102 7.18 -1.07 1.26
C CYS A 102 5.99 -0.30 0.69
N THR A 103 5.01 -1.06 0.22
CA THR A 103 3.83 -0.54 -0.45
C THR A 103 2.59 -1.17 0.16
N ILE A 104 1.62 -0.35 0.55
CA ILE A 104 0.29 -0.80 0.94
C ILE A 104 -0.61 -0.70 -0.29
N SER A 105 -1.30 -1.80 -0.62
CA SER A 105 -2.21 -1.89 -1.77
C SER A 105 -3.32 -2.90 -1.48
N PHE A 106 -4.16 -3.19 -2.47
CA PHE A 106 -5.19 -4.21 -2.38
C PHE A 106 -4.86 -5.38 -3.31
N ASP A 107 -5.15 -6.60 -2.86
CA ASP A 107 -5.07 -7.79 -3.72
C ASP A 107 -6.34 -7.96 -4.58
N SER A 108 -6.37 -9.01 -5.40
CA SER A 108 -7.53 -9.33 -6.25
C SER A 108 -8.80 -9.70 -5.48
N GLN A 109 -8.70 -9.87 -4.15
CA GLN A 109 -9.82 -10.14 -3.25
C GLN A 109 -10.19 -8.89 -2.44
N SER A 110 -9.67 -7.72 -2.81
CA SER A 110 -9.84 -6.45 -2.08
C SER A 110 -9.40 -6.50 -0.64
N ARG A 111 -8.44 -7.36 -0.34
CA ARG A 111 -7.80 -7.41 0.97
C ARG A 111 -6.65 -6.43 0.97
N LEU A 112 -6.52 -5.69 2.08
CA LEU A 112 -5.39 -4.81 2.28
C LEU A 112 -4.13 -5.66 2.43
N VAL A 113 -3.13 -5.39 1.60
CA VAL A 113 -1.85 -6.10 1.59
C VAL A 113 -0.68 -5.14 1.72
N LEU A 114 0.37 -5.59 2.37
CA LEU A 114 1.67 -4.95 2.41
C LEU A 114 2.63 -5.74 1.53
N GLN A 115 3.23 -5.08 0.55
CA GLN A 115 4.30 -5.63 -0.28
C GLN A 115 5.62 -4.99 0.13
N ASP A 116 6.58 -5.80 0.57
CA ASP A 116 7.95 -5.34 0.76
C ASP A 116 8.69 -5.30 -0.59
N THR A 117 9.42 -4.21 -0.82
CA THR A 117 10.32 -4.02 -1.96
C THR A 117 11.71 -3.60 -1.50
N SER A 118 12.01 -3.84 -0.22
CA SER A 118 13.21 -3.32 0.42
C SER A 118 14.38 -4.29 0.31
N THR A 119 15.57 -3.77 0.58
CA THR A 119 16.83 -4.50 0.59
C THR A 119 17.05 -5.26 1.90
N ARG A 120 16.51 -4.76 3.02
CA ARG A 120 16.72 -5.33 4.36
C ARG A 120 15.51 -6.07 4.92
N GLY A 121 14.36 -5.94 4.28
CA GLY A 121 13.13 -6.61 4.62
C GLY A 121 12.25 -5.83 5.59
N THR A 122 10.98 -6.23 5.58
CA THR A 122 9.97 -5.76 6.52
C THR A 122 9.54 -6.93 7.40
N GLN A 123 9.26 -6.66 8.67
CA GLN A 123 8.70 -7.65 9.58
C GLN A 123 7.24 -7.30 9.89
N VAL A 124 6.36 -8.30 9.81
CA VAL A 124 4.95 -8.16 10.21
C VAL A 124 4.66 -9.11 11.36
N TRP A 125 4.02 -8.57 12.39
CA TRP A 125 3.57 -9.28 13.57
C TRP A 125 2.05 -9.45 13.54
N TYR A 126 1.59 -10.67 13.75
CA TYR A 126 0.19 -11.01 13.97
C TYR A 126 0.05 -11.41 15.44
N GLY A 127 -0.49 -10.51 16.26
CA GLY A 127 -0.56 -10.71 17.70
C GLY A 127 0.83 -10.87 18.32
N SER A 128 1.14 -12.08 18.79
CA SER A 128 2.43 -12.45 19.37
C SER A 128 3.41 -13.10 18.39
N GLU A 129 2.96 -13.44 17.18
CA GLU A 129 3.78 -14.14 16.19
C GLU A 129 4.42 -13.15 15.23
N SER A 130 5.72 -13.30 15.02
CA SER A 130 6.48 -12.44 14.12
C SER A 130 6.90 -13.22 12.88
N SER A 131 6.78 -12.61 11.70
CA SER A 131 7.21 -13.23 10.44
C SER A 131 8.73 -13.22 10.24
N GLY A 132 9.48 -12.52 11.10
CA GLY A 132 10.87 -12.12 10.83
C GLY A 132 10.98 -11.08 9.71
N ASP A 133 12.20 -10.60 9.46
CA ASP A 133 12.48 -9.72 8.33
C ASP A 133 12.40 -10.53 7.02
N LYS A 134 11.44 -10.18 6.15
CA LYS A 134 11.35 -10.78 4.81
C LYS A 134 11.44 -9.72 3.74
N THR A 135 12.15 -10.05 2.66
CA THR A 135 12.25 -9.22 1.46
C THR A 135 11.34 -9.75 0.37
N ASN A 136 10.82 -8.86 -0.50
CA ASN A 136 9.97 -9.23 -1.65
C ASN A 136 8.78 -10.11 -1.27
N HIS A 137 8.23 -9.92 -0.07
CA HIS A 137 7.12 -10.70 0.46
C HIS A 137 5.85 -9.86 0.53
N ILE A 138 4.71 -10.54 0.45
CA ILE A 138 3.39 -9.92 0.52
C ILE A 138 2.68 -10.46 1.75
N TRP A 139 2.25 -9.56 2.63
CA TRP A 139 1.45 -9.87 3.82
C TRP A 139 0.03 -9.37 3.64
N VAL A 140 -0.93 -10.18 4.06
CA VAL A 140 -2.33 -9.76 4.12
C VAL A 140 -2.57 -9.10 5.48
N LEU A 141 -3.01 -7.85 5.47
CA LEU A 141 -3.22 -7.02 6.66
C LEU A 141 -4.69 -7.01 7.09
N SER A 142 -5.62 -7.23 6.17
CA SER A 142 -7.06 -7.30 6.46
C SER A 142 -7.53 -8.73 6.70
N GLY A 143 -8.55 -8.90 7.56
CA GLY A 143 -9.17 -10.20 7.83
C GLY A 143 -8.50 -11.02 8.92
N SER A 144 -7.46 -10.49 9.57
CA SER A 144 -6.93 -11.06 10.81
C SER A 144 -7.71 -10.55 12.02
N THR A 145 -8.18 -11.45 12.88
CA THR A 145 -8.78 -11.09 14.18
C THR A 145 -7.75 -10.58 15.19
N GLN A 146 -6.47 -10.72 14.86
CA GLN A 146 -5.35 -10.34 15.70
C GLN A 146 -4.82 -8.96 15.32
N ARG A 147 -4.15 -8.33 16.30
CA ARG A 147 -3.44 -7.05 16.11
C ARG A 147 -2.31 -7.22 15.10
N VAL A 148 -2.34 -6.43 14.02
CA VAL A 148 -1.25 -6.40 13.03
C VAL A 148 -0.30 -5.26 13.35
N THR A 149 1.00 -5.57 13.44
CA THR A 149 2.06 -4.57 13.62
C THR A 149 3.09 -4.72 12.51
N ILE A 150 3.34 -3.65 11.77
CA ILE A 150 4.45 -3.58 10.81
C ILE A 150 5.66 -3.03 11.56
N ASP A 151 6.79 -3.70 11.42
CA ASP A 151 8.11 -3.23 11.84
C ASP A 151 8.97 -3.03 10.59
N ILE A 152 9.26 -1.76 10.28
CA ILE A 152 10.11 -1.35 9.18
C ILE A 152 11.47 -0.98 9.79
N GLN A 153 12.33 -1.98 10.03
CA GLN A 153 13.70 -1.77 10.54
C GLN A 153 13.75 -0.92 11.83
N GLY A 154 12.80 -1.13 12.75
CA GLY A 154 12.65 -0.39 14.01
C GLY A 154 11.59 0.71 13.98
N LEU A 155 11.00 1.02 12.83
CA LEU A 155 9.81 1.87 12.75
C LEU A 155 8.56 1.01 12.86
N ARG A 156 7.94 1.00 14.04
CA ARG A 156 6.82 0.12 14.34
C ARG A 156 5.48 0.84 14.32
N PHE A 157 4.57 0.35 13.49
CA PHE A 157 3.21 0.85 13.36
C PHE A 157 2.20 -0.27 13.59
N HIS A 158 1.18 0.00 14.39
CA HIS A 158 -0.03 -0.81 14.41
C HIS A 158 -0.93 -0.39 13.27
N ILE A 159 -1.38 -1.36 12.49
CA ILE A 159 -2.39 -1.11 11.47
C ILE A 159 -3.75 -1.38 12.08
N VAL A 160 -4.61 -0.38 12.03
CA VAL A 160 -6.04 -0.54 12.28
C VAL A 160 -6.72 -0.42 10.93
N VAL A 161 -7.14 -1.55 10.37
CA VAL A 161 -7.91 -1.56 9.12
C VAL A 161 -9.31 -1.05 9.45
N ASN A 162 -9.84 -0.15 8.63
CA ASN A 162 -11.22 0.29 8.81
C ASN A 162 -12.15 -0.83 8.35
N GLU A 163 -12.75 -1.54 9.29
CA GLU A 163 -13.79 -2.53 9.01
C GLU A 163 -15.12 -1.83 8.68
N TYR A 164 -15.11 -1.07 7.58
CA TYR A 164 -16.31 -0.54 6.95
C TYR A 164 -17.20 -1.58 6.20
N PRO A 165 -16.80 -2.84 5.88
CA PRO A 165 -17.64 -3.71 5.06
C PRO A 165 -18.91 -4.20 5.77
N GLY A 166 -19.15 -3.81 7.03
CA GLY A 166 -20.35 -4.17 7.77
C GLY A 166 -21.65 -3.51 7.30
N LYS A 167 -21.61 -2.41 6.53
CA LYS A 167 -22.83 -1.75 6.01
C LYS A 167 -23.07 -1.96 4.52
N ASP A 168 -22.03 -1.97 3.69
CA ASP A 168 -22.14 -2.23 2.25
C ASP A 168 -20.79 -2.74 1.68
N PRO A 169 -20.59 -4.07 1.61
CA PRO A 169 -19.36 -4.64 1.05
C PRO A 169 -19.23 -4.37 -0.46
N VAL A 170 -20.34 -4.15 -1.17
CA VAL A 170 -20.33 -3.88 -2.62
C VAL A 170 -19.84 -2.46 -2.89
N ALA A 171 -20.29 -1.47 -2.10
CA ALA A 171 -19.78 -0.11 -2.20
C ALA A 171 -18.29 -0.03 -1.82
N TYR A 172 -17.84 -0.80 -0.83
CA TYR A 172 -16.42 -0.86 -0.48
C TYR A 172 -15.58 -1.47 -1.61
N GLN A 173 -16.06 -2.58 -2.19
CA GLN A 173 -15.42 -3.21 -3.35
C GLN A 173 -15.28 -2.23 -4.52
N ALA A 174 -16.35 -1.49 -4.84
CA ALA A 174 -16.33 -0.49 -5.90
C ALA A 174 -15.28 0.61 -5.64
N LYS A 175 -15.11 1.05 -4.39
CA LYS A 175 -14.06 2.03 -4.02
C LYS A 175 -12.66 1.44 -4.15
N VAL A 176 -12.45 0.18 -3.78
CA VAL A 176 -11.17 -0.50 -3.95
C VAL A 176 -10.83 -0.66 -5.43
N ASP A 177 -11.82 -1.02 -6.25
CA ASP A 177 -11.67 -1.15 -7.70
C ASP A 177 -11.35 0.21 -8.33
N GLU A 178 -12.10 1.26 -7.97
CA GLU A 178 -11.84 2.63 -8.41
C GLU A 178 -10.44 3.08 -8.01
N PHE A 179 -10.05 2.90 -6.74
CA PHE A 179 -8.72 3.23 -6.23
C PHE A 179 -7.60 2.49 -6.97
N SER A 180 -7.82 1.21 -7.30
CA SER A 180 -6.87 0.39 -8.05
C SER A 180 -6.76 0.85 -9.52
N LEU A 181 -7.83 1.42 -10.07
CA LEU A 181 -7.92 1.95 -11.43
C LEU A 181 -7.53 3.43 -11.54
N GLN A 182 -7.41 4.17 -10.42
CA GLN A 182 -7.16 5.61 -10.43
C GLN A 182 -5.85 5.95 -11.16
N PRO A 183 -5.89 6.94 -12.08
CA PRO A 183 -4.67 7.46 -12.71
C PRO A 183 -3.77 8.10 -11.65
N PRO A 184 -2.45 8.19 -11.89
CA PRO A 184 -1.56 8.84 -10.94
C PRO A 184 -1.93 10.31 -10.90
N TRP A 185 -2.16 10.89 -9.73
CA TRP A 185 -2.46 12.32 -9.59
C TRP A 185 -1.40 13.26 -10.20
N ALA A 186 -0.19 12.76 -10.48
CA ALA A 186 0.85 13.49 -11.19
C ALA A 186 0.40 13.93 -12.60
N ASP A 187 -0.54 13.21 -13.21
CA ASP A 187 -1.11 13.55 -14.52
C ASP A 187 -2.27 14.56 -14.42
N LEU A 188 -2.72 14.92 -13.20
CA LEU A 188 -3.82 15.86 -12.96
C LEU A 188 -3.35 17.27 -12.54
N ILE A 189 -2.04 17.49 -12.34
CA ILE A 189 -1.45 18.80 -12.00
C ILE A 189 -0.69 19.40 -13.19
N THR A 190 -1.20 19.23 -14.41
CA THR A 190 -0.94 20.23 -15.45
C THR A 190 -2.17 21.14 -15.50
N PRO A 191 -2.13 22.33 -14.89
CA PRO A 191 -3.11 23.34 -15.18
C PRO A 191 -2.95 23.76 -16.63
N ASP A 192 -4.06 23.63 -17.33
CA ASP A 192 -4.36 24.05 -18.69
C ASP A 192 -3.99 25.54 -18.90
N TRP A 193 -2.73 25.82 -19.27
CA TRP A 193 -2.30 27.09 -19.87
C TRP A 193 -0.95 26.93 -20.58
N ASP A 194 -0.97 26.40 -21.81
CA ASP A 194 -0.63 27.24 -22.96
C ASP A 194 -0.78 26.48 -24.28
N ARG A 195 -1.50 27.15 -25.16
CA ARG A 195 -1.69 26.80 -26.55
C ARG A 195 -0.38 27.12 -27.28
N ALA A 196 0.42 26.12 -27.57
CA ALA A 196 1.37 26.20 -28.68
C ALA A 196 1.60 24.80 -29.23
N SER A 197 1.23 24.62 -30.50
CA SER A 197 1.58 23.48 -31.32
C SER A 197 3.04 23.13 -31.15
N VAL A 198 3.31 21.95 -30.60
CA VAL A 198 4.55 21.24 -30.86
C VAL A 198 4.16 19.79 -31.12
N ASP A 199 4.53 19.31 -32.30
CA ASP A 199 4.22 17.98 -32.82
C ASP A 199 4.52 16.87 -31.79
N PRO A 200 3.76 15.76 -31.80
CA PRO A 200 3.97 14.69 -30.84
C PRO A 200 5.29 13.99 -31.15
N VAL A 201 6.34 14.35 -30.41
CA VAL A 201 7.51 13.49 -30.27
C VAL A 201 7.08 12.31 -29.41
N LEU A 202 6.78 11.21 -30.08
CA LEU A 202 6.51 9.89 -29.51
C LEU A 202 7.49 9.57 -28.36
N PRO A 203 7.02 9.22 -27.15
CA PRO A 203 7.89 8.60 -26.17
C PRO A 203 8.21 7.18 -26.65
N LEU A 204 9.46 7.01 -27.07
CA LEU A 204 10.17 5.75 -27.30
C LEU A 204 10.31 4.94 -26.00
N PHE A 205 9.20 4.47 -25.41
CA PHE A 205 9.24 3.41 -24.39
C PHE A 205 8.09 2.44 -24.62
N THR A 206 8.33 1.59 -25.62
CA THR A 206 7.93 0.18 -25.72
C THR A 206 6.47 -0.13 -25.42
N SER A 207 5.66 -0.17 -26.48
CA SER A 207 4.53 -1.09 -26.58
C SER A 207 5.03 -2.54 -26.45
N GLN A 208 5.29 -3.00 -25.22
CA GLN A 208 5.39 -4.42 -24.97
C GLN A 208 4.00 -5.00 -25.21
N PRO A 209 3.84 -5.99 -26.10
CA PRO A 209 2.54 -6.59 -26.31
C PRO A 209 2.09 -7.20 -24.99
N LEU A 210 0.91 -6.78 -24.53
CA LEU A 210 0.29 -7.26 -23.27
C LEU A 210 0.18 -8.78 -23.26
N PHE A 211 0.11 -9.41 -24.44
CA PHE A 211 0.10 -10.86 -24.61
C PHE A 211 1.28 -11.32 -25.46
N ARG A 212 2.00 -12.32 -24.99
CA ARG A 212 3.14 -12.91 -25.71
C ARG A 212 2.89 -14.40 -25.95
N HIS A 213 3.20 -14.86 -27.16
CA HIS A 213 3.20 -16.27 -27.47
C HIS A 213 4.47 -16.92 -26.89
N ILE A 214 4.29 -17.97 -26.10
CA ILE A 214 5.34 -18.74 -25.44
C ILE A 214 5.24 -20.16 -25.93
N PHE A 215 6.32 -20.65 -26.53
CA PHE A 215 6.44 -22.02 -26.98
C PHE A 215 7.09 -22.85 -25.88
N VAL A 216 6.35 -23.81 -25.33
CA VAL A 216 6.83 -24.73 -24.29
C VAL A 216 7.16 -26.07 -24.93
N LYS A 217 8.43 -26.47 -24.85
CA LYS A 217 8.89 -27.77 -25.35
C LYS A 217 8.89 -28.77 -24.19
N GLY A 218 8.11 -29.85 -24.32
CA GLY A 218 8.06 -30.92 -23.31
C GLY A 218 9.42 -31.60 -23.15
N VAL A 219 9.81 -31.88 -21.90
CA VAL A 219 11.14 -32.41 -21.53
C VAL A 219 11.19 -33.96 -21.53
N VAL A 220 10.07 -34.64 -21.79
CA VAL A 220 10.02 -36.12 -21.76
C VAL A 220 9.56 -36.66 -23.10
N HIS A 221 10.53 -37.23 -23.84
CA HIS A 221 10.39 -38.34 -24.77
C HIS A 221 9.14 -38.37 -25.68
N ASP A 222 8.78 -37.26 -26.30
CA ASP A 222 7.97 -37.30 -27.53
C ASP A 222 8.50 -36.25 -28.51
N GLU A 223 8.85 -36.72 -29.70
CA GLU A 223 9.56 -35.94 -30.70
C GLU A 223 8.63 -34.86 -31.29
N GLY A 224 8.94 -33.61 -30.99
CA GLY A 224 8.65 -32.48 -31.89
C GLY A 224 7.33 -31.73 -31.69
N ARG A 225 6.44 -32.11 -30.77
CA ARG A 225 5.25 -31.30 -30.44
C ARG A 225 5.52 -30.38 -29.25
N GLY A 226 6.01 -29.18 -29.52
CA GLY A 226 5.92 -28.10 -28.52
C GLY A 226 4.53 -27.46 -28.57
N GLU A 227 4.07 -27.00 -27.41
CA GLU A 227 2.76 -26.38 -27.26
C GLU A 227 2.91 -24.85 -27.23
N LEU A 228 2.06 -24.15 -27.98
CA LEU A 228 2.03 -22.70 -28.01
C LEU A 228 1.03 -22.20 -26.97
N TYR A 229 1.47 -21.25 -26.15
CA TYR A 229 0.64 -20.62 -25.13
C TYR A 229 0.64 -19.11 -25.30
N LEU A 230 -0.44 -18.47 -24.92
CA LEU A 230 -0.55 -17.02 -24.79
C LEU A 230 -0.40 -16.65 -23.31
N TRP A 231 0.52 -15.75 -22.99
CA TRP A 231 0.74 -15.26 -21.63
C TRP A 231 0.57 -13.75 -21.53
N ASN A 232 -0.19 -13.32 -20.53
CA ASN A 232 -0.42 -11.91 -20.25
C ASN A 232 0.73 -11.33 -19.42
N MET A 233 1.59 -10.54 -20.05
CA MET A 233 2.75 -9.92 -19.40
C MET A 233 2.37 -8.81 -18.41
N ALA A 234 1.15 -8.26 -18.48
CA ALA A 234 0.65 -7.31 -17.47
C ALA A 234 0.15 -8.01 -16.20
N ARG A 235 -0.06 -9.33 -16.26
CA ARG A 235 -0.50 -10.18 -15.14
C ARG A 235 0.27 -11.52 -15.18
N PRO A 236 1.59 -11.51 -14.95
CA PRO A 236 2.42 -12.71 -15.08
C PRO A 236 2.05 -13.84 -14.10
N TRP A 237 1.22 -13.58 -13.10
CA TRP A 237 0.68 -14.57 -12.17
C TRP A 237 -0.55 -15.32 -12.69
N GLU A 238 -1.16 -14.88 -13.80
CA GLU A 238 -2.23 -15.63 -14.46
C GLU A 238 -1.65 -16.85 -15.19
N PRO A 239 -2.31 -18.02 -15.11
CA PRO A 239 -1.85 -19.21 -15.80
C PRO A 239 -1.85 -18.99 -17.31
N MET A 240 -0.81 -19.52 -17.98
CA MET A 240 -0.68 -19.46 -19.42
C MET A 240 -1.87 -20.17 -20.10
N VAL A 241 -2.48 -19.53 -21.09
CA VAL A 241 -3.62 -20.09 -21.83
C VAL A 241 -3.09 -20.74 -23.09
N LYS A 242 -3.47 -21.99 -23.38
CA LYS A 242 -3.07 -22.67 -24.62
C LYS A 242 -3.67 -21.93 -25.82
N ALA A 243 -2.83 -21.54 -26.78
CA ALA A 243 -3.22 -20.78 -27.97
C ALA A 243 -3.81 -21.70 -29.06
#